data_AF-A0A3B9IDA2-F1
#
_entry.id   AF-A0A3B9IDA2-F1
#
_cell.length_a   1.000
_cell.length_b   1.000
_cell.length_c   1.000
_cell.angle_alpha   90.00
_cell.angle_beta   90.00
_cell.angle_gamma   90.00
#
_symmetry.space_group_name_H-M   'P 1'
#
loop_
_entity.id
_entity.type
_entity.pdbx_description
1 polymer ?
#
loop_
_entity_poly.entity_id
_entity_poly.type
_entity_poly.pdbx_seq_one_letter_code
_entity_poly.pdbx_strand_id
1 'polypeptide(L)'
;PAAAVAAALIALPIGAVSLRTGGAYFIMITLAFSQMLYFVTIAFADYGGEDGLSMWSRNTAAIGGLGLDTGDDLVFHWICVALLGLWLGIAHRISGSRYGLVLAAARDDERRLRALGRSPYGLRLAAFVTAAAVAGVAGALNANLIGFVSPTPLAWTTSGELMVMVVLGGAATPAGAVAGAAIMVVLEEMLGRWTEHWAAILGPMLVLAAIFNRGGVTGTFARAWSRIRRRGRP
;
A
#
# COMPACT_ATOMS: atom_id res chain seq x y z
N PRO A 1 7.20 15.02 3.69
CA PRO A 1 7.04 14.92 5.17
C PRO A 1 5.63 15.34 5.63
N ALA A 2 5.12 16.50 5.17
CA ALA A 2 3.78 16.97 5.53
C ALA A 2 2.66 15.96 5.18
N ALA A 3 2.71 15.36 3.98
CA ALA A 3 1.76 14.32 3.57
C ALA A 3 1.75 13.10 4.50
N ALA A 4 2.92 12.66 4.98
CA ALA A 4 3.03 11.54 5.92
C ALA A 4 2.37 11.87 7.27
N VAL A 5 2.61 13.08 7.79
CA VAL A 5 2.05 13.54 9.06
C VAL A 5 0.54 13.72 8.95
N ALA A 6 0.05 14.35 7.88
CA ALA A 6 -1.38 14.52 7.65
C ALA A 6 -2.10 13.17 7.55
N ALA A 7 -1.56 12.23 6.76
CA ALA A 7 -2.13 10.88 6.65
C ALA A 7 -2.10 10.13 7.98
N ALA A 8 -1.02 10.25 8.76
CA ALA A 8 -0.94 9.65 10.09
C ALA A 8 -1.97 10.23 11.07
N LEU A 9 -2.17 11.55 11.05
CA LEU A 9 -3.16 12.25 11.89
C LEU A 9 -4.59 11.85 11.54
N ILE A 10 -4.92 11.68 10.26
CA ILE A 10 -6.23 11.20 9.80
C ILE A 10 -6.41 9.71 10.14
N ALA A 11 -5.36 8.90 9.98
CA ALA A 11 -5.42 7.47 10.24
C ALA A 11 -5.55 7.12 11.73
N LEU A 12 -5.10 7.99 12.64
CA LEU A 12 -5.17 7.74 14.08
C LEU A 12 -6.60 7.60 14.61
N PRO A 13 -7.54 8.55 14.40
CA PRO A 13 -8.93 8.38 14.82
C PRO A 13 -9.64 7.28 14.04
N ILE A 14 -9.40 7.16 12.73
CA ILE A 14 -10.00 6.10 11.90
C ILE A 14 -9.59 4.73 12.43
N GLY A 15 -8.29 4.51 12.61
CA GLY A 15 -7.71 3.28 13.14
C GLY A 15 -8.21 2.99 14.56
N ALA A 16 -8.33 4.03 15.40
CA ALA A 16 -8.81 3.87 16.77
C ALA A 16 -10.27 3.43 16.88
N VAL A 17 -11.09 3.75 15.87
CA VAL A 17 -12.48 3.27 15.77
C VAL A 17 -12.54 1.91 15.08
N SER A 18 -11.88 1.77 13.93
CA SER A 18 -11.97 0.55 13.12
C SER A 18 -11.39 -0.66 13.84
N LEU A 19 -10.25 -0.52 14.53
CA LEU A 19 -9.57 -1.64 15.20
C LEU A 19 -10.28 -2.15 16.46
N ARG A 20 -11.38 -1.52 16.88
CA ARG A 20 -12.24 -2.02 17.95
C ARG A 20 -13.06 -3.23 17.52
N THR A 21 -13.27 -3.40 16.21
CA THR A 21 -13.95 -4.56 15.65
C THR A 21 -12.93 -5.52 15.03
N GLY A 22 -13.31 -6.79 14.94
CA GLY A 22 -12.48 -7.85 14.36
C GLY A 22 -13.07 -8.44 13.08
N GLY A 23 -12.22 -9.03 12.26
CA GLY A 23 -12.65 -9.81 11.09
C GLY A 23 -13.34 -8.97 10.02
N ALA A 24 -14.47 -9.44 9.51
CA ALA A 24 -15.20 -8.78 8.41
C ALA A 24 -15.71 -7.37 8.79
N TYR A 25 -16.09 -7.15 10.05
CA TYR A 25 -16.57 -5.84 10.52
C TYR A 25 -15.48 -4.76 10.44
N PHE A 26 -14.22 -5.12 10.66
CA PHE A 26 -13.10 -4.18 10.49
C PHE A 26 -13.03 -3.69 9.05
N ILE A 27 -13.12 -4.61 8.08
CA ILE A 27 -13.07 -4.31 6.65
C ILE A 27 -14.25 -3.40 6.25
N MET A 28 -15.46 -3.72 6.72
CA MET A 28 -16.66 -2.92 6.46
C MET A 28 -16.54 -1.48 6.99
N ILE A 29 -16.01 -1.30 8.20
CA ILE A 29 -15.81 0.03 8.78
C ILE A 29 -14.75 0.80 8.01
N THR A 30 -13.64 0.17 7.62
CA THR A 30 -12.60 0.84 6.82
C THR A 30 -13.13 1.26 5.44
N LEU A 31 -13.98 0.45 4.82
CA LEU A 31 -14.65 0.78 3.55
C LEU A 31 -15.58 1.99 3.74
N ALA A 32 -16.37 2.00 4.80
CA ALA A 32 -17.26 3.11 5.13
C ALA A 32 -16.49 4.43 5.33
N PHE A 33 -15.36 4.39 6.05
CA PHE A 33 -14.50 5.57 6.20
C PHE A 33 -13.89 6.03 4.88
N SER A 34 -13.46 5.10 4.02
CA SER A 34 -12.98 5.43 2.67
C SER A 34 -14.04 6.18 1.86
N GLN A 35 -15.29 5.69 1.89
CA GLN A 35 -16.40 6.34 1.18
C GLN A 35 -16.80 7.68 1.81
N MET A 36 -16.74 7.80 3.13
CA MET A 36 -16.94 9.08 3.82
C MET A 36 -15.91 10.11 3.38
N LEU A 37 -14.62 9.75 3.32
CA LEU A 37 -13.55 10.62 2.83
C LEU A 37 -13.74 11.00 1.36
N TYR A 38 -14.21 10.07 0.53
CA TYR A 38 -14.54 10.34 -0.88
C TYR A 38 -15.63 11.42 -0.99
N PHE A 39 -16.77 11.26 -0.30
CA PHE A 39 -17.86 12.24 -0.33
C PHE A 39 -17.50 13.57 0.33
N VAL A 40 -16.70 13.55 1.40
CA VAL A 40 -16.14 14.77 1.98
C VAL A 40 -15.31 15.51 0.94
N THR A 41 -14.41 14.83 0.23
CA THR A 41 -13.56 15.50 -0.78
C THR A 41 -14.40 16.14 -1.89
N ILE A 42 -15.45 15.46 -2.34
CA ILE A 42 -16.40 15.99 -3.33
C ILE A 42 -17.19 17.19 -2.79
N ALA A 43 -17.63 17.15 -1.53
CA ALA A 43 -18.45 18.20 -0.93
C ALA A 43 -17.67 19.52 -0.71
N PHE A 44 -16.35 19.44 -0.56
CA PHE A 44 -15.50 20.62 -0.35
C PHE A 44 -15.13 21.27 -1.69
N ALA A 45 -16.06 22.06 -2.24
CA ALA A 45 -15.90 22.76 -3.52
C ALA A 45 -14.68 23.69 -3.57
N ASP A 46 -14.32 24.33 -2.44
CA ASP A 46 -13.16 25.22 -2.34
C ASP A 46 -11.82 24.51 -2.62
N TYR A 47 -11.78 23.18 -2.47
CA TYR A 47 -10.59 22.35 -2.70
C TYR A 47 -10.70 21.52 -4.00
N GLY A 48 -11.51 21.98 -4.96
CA GLY A 48 -11.67 21.36 -6.28
C GLY A 48 -12.87 20.44 -6.43
N GLY A 49 -13.54 20.05 -5.34
CA GLY A 49 -14.79 19.27 -5.38
C GLY A 49 -14.72 18.04 -6.29
N GLU A 50 -15.68 17.92 -7.22
CA GLU A 50 -15.73 16.84 -8.22
C GLU A 50 -14.67 16.99 -9.33
N ASP A 51 -14.34 18.23 -9.69
CA ASP A 51 -13.43 18.54 -10.80
C ASP A 51 -11.95 18.35 -10.43
N GLY A 52 -11.64 18.27 -9.14
CA GLY A 52 -10.27 18.17 -8.64
C GLY A 52 -9.47 19.45 -8.81
N LEU A 53 -8.17 19.36 -8.54
CA LEU A 53 -7.22 20.47 -8.64
C LEU A 53 -6.07 20.09 -9.55
N SER A 54 -5.83 20.91 -10.58
CA SER A 54 -4.61 20.82 -11.38
C SER A 54 -3.45 21.52 -10.66
N MET A 55 -2.30 20.86 -10.60
CA MET A 55 -1.08 21.46 -10.09
C MET A 55 -0.36 22.17 -11.24
N TRP A 56 -0.25 23.49 -11.16
CA TRP A 56 0.42 24.31 -12.19
C TRP A 56 1.92 24.05 -12.30
N SER A 57 2.53 23.42 -11.29
CA SER A 57 3.94 23.06 -11.28
C SER A 57 4.16 21.82 -10.42
N ARG A 58 5.01 20.88 -10.89
CA ARG A 58 5.54 19.85 -10.00
C ARG A 58 6.29 20.54 -8.89
N ASN A 59 6.06 20.11 -7.65
CA ASN A 59 6.72 20.64 -6.46
C ASN A 59 8.26 20.56 -6.61
N THR A 60 8.84 21.64 -7.15
CA THR A 60 10.26 21.83 -7.48
C THR A 60 11.04 22.27 -6.25
N ALA A 61 10.34 22.75 -5.23
CA ALA A 61 10.92 23.18 -3.97
C ALA A 61 10.59 22.17 -2.86
N ALA A 62 11.63 21.53 -2.34
CA ALA A 62 11.66 20.97 -0.99
C ALA A 62 10.92 19.64 -0.75
N ILE A 63 11.34 18.57 -1.43
CA ILE A 63 11.44 17.29 -0.73
C ILE A 63 12.56 17.44 0.31
N GLY A 64 12.21 17.91 1.52
CA GLY A 64 13.14 18.04 2.65
C GLY A 64 14.14 19.21 2.58
N GLY A 65 13.87 20.24 1.78
CA GLY A 65 14.75 21.42 1.64
C GLY A 65 15.93 21.25 0.69
N LEU A 66 16.02 20.13 -0.04
CA LEU A 66 17.18 19.77 -0.86
C LEU A 66 17.26 20.40 -2.26
N GLY A 67 16.36 21.31 -2.64
CA GLY A 67 16.46 22.05 -3.92
C GLY A 67 16.60 21.16 -5.17
N LEU A 68 16.04 19.95 -5.14
CA LEU A 68 16.09 19.02 -6.28
C LEU A 68 15.02 19.44 -7.29
N ASP A 69 15.44 19.62 -8.54
CA ASP A 69 14.53 19.95 -9.64
C ASP A 69 13.70 18.72 -10.01
N THR A 70 12.49 18.65 -9.46
CA THR A 70 11.48 17.62 -9.75
C THR A 70 10.88 17.76 -11.17
N GLY A 71 11.33 18.74 -11.96
CA GLY A 71 10.95 18.90 -13.37
C GLY A 71 11.60 17.87 -14.30
N ASP A 72 12.75 17.30 -13.92
CA ASP A 72 13.39 16.23 -14.68
C ASP A 72 12.81 14.86 -14.27
N ASP A 73 12.19 14.17 -15.23
CA ASP A 73 11.59 12.84 -15.04
C ASP A 73 12.61 11.82 -14.51
N LEU A 74 13.90 11.97 -14.87
CA LEU A 74 14.96 11.10 -14.38
C LEU A 74 15.23 11.32 -12.89
N VAL A 75 15.26 12.58 -12.44
CA VAL A 75 15.45 12.94 -11.03
C VAL A 75 14.27 12.45 -10.20
N PHE A 76 13.04 12.66 -10.68
CA PHE A 76 11.83 12.17 -10.02
C PHE A 76 11.82 10.64 -9.90
N HIS A 77 12.22 9.92 -10.96
CA HIS A 77 12.34 8.46 -10.93
C HIS A 77 13.29 7.99 -9.82
N TRP A 78 14.49 8.57 -9.73
CA TRP A 78 15.46 8.21 -8.69
C TRP A 78 14.98 8.53 -7.27
N ILE A 79 14.24 9.63 -7.09
CA ILE A 79 13.62 9.95 -5.79
C ILE A 79 12.60 8.88 -5.40
N CYS A 80 11.72 8.48 -6.31
CA CYS A 80 10.74 7.42 -6.07
C CYS A 80 11.42 6.09 -5.72
N VAL A 81 12.46 5.71 -6.46
CA VAL A 81 13.24 4.49 -6.20
C VAL A 81 13.96 4.57 -4.85
N ALA A 82 14.55 5.70 -4.50
CA ALA A 82 15.22 5.90 -3.21
C ALA A 82 14.24 5.81 -2.04
N LEU A 83 13.06 6.43 -2.14
CA LEU A 83 12.02 6.36 -1.11
C LEU A 83 11.43 4.95 -0.99
N LEU A 84 11.22 4.25 -2.12
CA LEU A 84 10.80 2.85 -2.12
C LEU A 84 11.85 1.97 -1.43
N GLY A 85 13.12 2.11 -1.79
CA GLY A 85 14.23 1.37 -1.18
C GLY A 85 14.35 1.64 0.32
N LEU A 86 14.22 2.90 0.74
CA LEU A 86 14.20 3.31 2.14
C LEU A 86 13.05 2.64 2.89
N TRP A 87 11.83 2.67 2.33
CA TRP A 87 10.67 2.02 2.95
C TRP A 87 10.83 0.52 3.03
N LEU A 88 11.31 -0.15 1.98
CA LEU A 88 11.58 -1.59 1.99
C LEU A 88 12.60 -1.96 3.07
N GLY A 89 13.65 -1.14 3.24
CA GLY A 89 14.64 -1.30 4.30
C GLY A 89 14.03 -1.15 5.70
N ILE A 90 13.20 -0.12 5.91
CA ILE A 90 12.47 0.11 7.16
C ILE A 90 11.51 -1.05 7.44
N ALA A 91 10.70 -1.46 6.46
CA ALA A 91 9.76 -2.58 6.60
C ALA A 91 10.49 -3.87 6.95
N HIS A 92 11.62 -4.16 6.30
CA HIS A 92 12.45 -5.33 6.63
C HIS A 92 12.98 -5.29 8.07
N ARG A 93 13.46 -4.12 8.52
CA ARG A 93 13.91 -3.93 9.91
C ARG A 93 12.77 -4.07 10.92
N ILE A 94 11.59 -3.54 10.62
CA ILE A 94 10.39 -3.64 11.47
C ILE A 94 9.97 -5.11 11.59
N SER A 95 9.91 -5.86 10.49
CA SER A 95 9.55 -7.27 10.48
C SER A 95 10.52 -8.15 11.28
N GLY A 96 11.83 -7.84 11.22
CA GLY A 96 12.86 -8.54 12.00
C GLY A 96 12.99 -8.10 13.46
N SER A 97 12.31 -7.02 13.86
CA SER A 97 12.40 -6.48 15.22
C SER A 97 11.48 -7.22 16.20
N ARG A 98 11.67 -6.98 17.50
CA ARG A 98 10.75 -7.46 18.55
C ARG A 98 9.30 -7.03 18.30
N TYR A 99 9.08 -5.84 17.74
CA TYR A 99 7.75 -5.36 17.39
C TYR A 99 7.10 -6.24 16.31
N GLY A 100 7.84 -6.56 15.24
CA GLY A 100 7.36 -7.44 14.17
C GLY A 100 7.03 -8.86 14.67
N LEU A 101 7.87 -9.41 15.55
CA LEU A 101 7.62 -10.71 16.17
C LEU A 101 6.36 -10.73 17.06
N VAL A 102 6.16 -9.68 17.86
CA VAL A 102 4.97 -9.57 18.72
C VAL A 102 3.72 -9.31 17.88
N LEU A 103 3.84 -8.55 16.78
CA LEU A 103 2.74 -8.34 15.83
C LEU A 103 2.36 -9.65 15.09
N ALA A 104 3.34 -10.46 14.71
CA ALA A 104 3.11 -11.79 14.17
C ALA A 104 2.42 -12.71 15.19
N ALA A 105 2.88 -12.70 16.45
CA ALA A 105 2.20 -13.43 17.53
C ALA A 105 0.75 -12.94 17.76
N ALA A 106 0.49 -11.64 17.60
CA ALA A 106 -0.85 -11.04 17.66
C ALA A 106 -1.78 -11.50 16.51
N ARG A 107 -1.20 -11.94 15.39
CA ARG A 107 -1.92 -12.51 14.24
C ARG A 107 -2.24 -13.99 14.46
N ASP A 108 -1.31 -14.74 15.05
CA ASP A 108 -1.47 -16.19 15.25
C ASP A 108 -2.44 -16.52 16.38
N ASP A 109 -2.27 -15.92 17.56
CA ASP A 109 -3.16 -16.13 18.71
C ASP A 109 -3.27 -14.88 19.59
N GLU A 110 -4.38 -14.18 19.40
CA GLU A 110 -4.69 -12.97 20.14
C GLU A 110 -4.99 -13.22 21.64
N ARG A 111 -5.51 -14.40 21.98
CA ARG A 111 -5.81 -14.77 23.38
C ARG A 111 -4.50 -15.01 24.13
N ARG A 112 -3.57 -15.74 23.50
CA ARG A 112 -2.24 -16.02 24.06
C ARG A 112 -1.42 -14.74 24.26
N LEU A 113 -1.47 -13.79 23.32
CA LEU A 113 -0.77 -12.52 23.48
C LEU A 113 -1.30 -11.71 24.67
N ARG A 114 -2.62 -11.71 24.87
CA ARG A 114 -3.26 -11.05 26.02
C ARG A 114 -2.91 -11.70 27.35
N ALA A 115 -2.79 -13.03 27.40
CA ALA A 115 -2.34 -13.75 28.59
C ALA A 115 -0.91 -13.37 29.01
N LEU A 116 -0.06 -12.95 28.06
CA LEU A 116 1.29 -12.43 28.31
C LEU A 116 1.31 -10.93 28.68
N GLY A 117 0.15 -10.31 28.94
CA GLY A 117 0.03 -8.92 29.38
C GLY A 117 0.21 -7.88 28.26
N ARG A 118 0.17 -8.28 26.98
CA ARG A 118 0.31 -7.36 25.84
C ARG A 118 -1.04 -7.16 25.15
N SER A 119 -1.42 -5.90 24.91
CA SER A 119 -2.64 -5.58 24.16
C SER A 119 -2.37 -5.58 22.64
N PRO A 120 -3.10 -6.39 21.86
CA PRO A 120 -2.98 -6.42 20.39
C PRO A 120 -3.35 -5.09 19.73
N TYR A 121 -4.30 -4.37 20.33
CA TYR A 121 -4.85 -3.12 19.82
C TYR A 121 -3.77 -2.06 19.58
N GLY A 122 -2.91 -1.79 20.57
CA GLY A 122 -1.87 -0.76 20.45
C GLY A 122 -0.85 -1.08 19.36
N LEU A 123 -0.50 -2.37 19.20
CA LEU A 123 0.39 -2.81 18.13
C LEU A 123 -0.25 -2.62 16.75
N ARG A 124 -1.51 -3.04 16.59
CA ARG A 124 -2.24 -2.90 15.33
C ARG A 124 -2.47 -1.43 14.96
N LEU A 125 -2.73 -0.56 15.94
CA LEU A 125 -2.90 0.88 15.70
C LEU A 125 -1.62 1.52 15.21
N ALA A 126 -0.48 1.21 15.82
CA ALA A 126 0.82 1.68 15.34
C ALA A 126 1.13 1.19 13.92
N ALA A 127 0.81 -0.07 13.61
CA ALA A 127 0.98 -0.63 12.26
C ALA A 127 0.06 0.08 11.24
N PHE A 128 -1.18 0.37 11.62
CA PHE A 128 -2.15 1.06 10.78
C PHE A 128 -1.71 2.50 10.46
N VAL A 129 -1.30 3.26 11.48
CA VAL A 129 -0.85 4.64 11.32
C VAL A 129 0.45 4.73 10.51
N THR A 130 1.40 3.80 10.73
CA THR A 130 2.64 3.75 9.94
C THR A 130 2.38 3.38 8.48
N ALA A 131 1.49 2.41 8.21
CA ALA A 131 1.07 2.08 6.85
C ALA A 131 0.39 3.28 6.15
N ALA A 132 -0.49 3.99 6.85
CA ALA A 132 -1.16 5.18 6.32
C ALA A 132 -0.17 6.33 6.04
N ALA A 133 0.82 6.55 6.92
CA ALA A 133 1.87 7.56 6.69
C ALA A 133 2.64 7.29 5.40
N VAL A 134 2.98 6.03 5.13
CA VAL A 134 3.67 5.61 3.90
C VAL A 134 2.75 5.74 2.68
N ALA A 135 1.49 5.32 2.80
CA ALA A 135 0.50 5.48 1.74
C ALA A 135 0.25 6.96 1.40
N GLY A 136 0.27 7.85 2.40
CA GLY A 136 0.17 9.30 2.19
C GLY A 136 1.36 9.88 1.43
N VAL A 137 2.58 9.38 1.67
CA VAL A 137 3.76 9.75 0.86
C VAL A 137 3.60 9.23 -0.57
N ALA A 138 3.16 7.98 -0.75
CA ALA A 138 2.92 7.41 -2.08
C ALA A 138 1.85 8.19 -2.86
N GLY A 139 0.75 8.59 -2.20
CA GLY A 139 -0.29 9.43 -2.80
C GLY A 139 0.22 10.81 -3.20
N ALA A 140 1.05 11.44 -2.38
CA ALA A 140 1.67 12.72 -2.72
C ALA A 140 2.63 12.62 -3.92
N LEU A 141 3.40 11.53 -4.03
CA LEU A 141 4.25 11.25 -5.18
C LEU A 141 3.39 11.00 -6.44
N ASN A 142 2.30 10.24 -6.32
CA ASN A 142 1.39 9.98 -7.42
C ASN A 142 0.72 11.26 -7.94
N ALA A 143 0.24 12.11 -7.04
CA ALA A 143 -0.31 13.42 -7.36
C ALA A 143 0.72 14.32 -8.08
N ASN A 144 2.00 14.24 -7.69
CA ASN A 144 3.08 14.97 -8.34
C ASN A 144 3.43 14.42 -9.73
N LEU A 145 3.39 13.09 -9.90
CA LEU A 145 3.61 12.42 -11.17
C LEU A 145 2.55 12.84 -12.21
N ILE A 146 1.27 12.74 -11.82
CA ILE A 146 0.12 13.05 -12.70
C ILE A 146 -0.04 14.56 -12.88
N GLY A 147 0.35 15.38 -11.89
CA GLY A 147 0.15 16.84 -11.91
C GLY A 147 -1.31 17.25 -11.65
N PHE A 148 -2.14 16.32 -11.18
CA PHE A 148 -3.57 16.53 -10.95
C PHE A 148 -4.04 15.71 -9.75
N VAL A 149 -4.92 16.30 -8.95
CA VAL A 149 -5.52 15.67 -7.77
C VAL A 149 -7.02 15.60 -7.95
N SER A 150 -7.57 14.40 -8.00
CA SER A 150 -9.02 14.17 -8.01
C SER A 150 -9.46 13.31 -6.82
N PRO A 151 -10.77 13.25 -6.53
CA PRO A 151 -11.32 12.33 -5.53
C PRO A 151 -11.26 10.85 -5.95
N THR A 152 -11.03 10.55 -7.23
CA THR A 152 -11.08 9.19 -7.80
C THR A 152 -10.25 8.16 -7.02
N PRO A 153 -9.00 8.44 -6.57
CA PRO A 153 -8.21 7.48 -5.81
C PRO A 153 -8.79 7.13 -4.43
N LEU A 154 -9.71 7.94 -3.87
CA LEU A 154 -10.40 7.65 -2.60
C LEU A 154 -11.57 6.68 -2.78
N ALA A 155 -11.96 6.38 -4.02
CA ALA A 155 -12.97 5.38 -4.30
C ALA A 155 -12.51 3.99 -3.84
N TRP A 156 -13.47 3.15 -3.48
CA TRP A 156 -13.19 1.82 -2.94
C TRP A 156 -12.51 0.90 -3.97
N THR A 157 -12.71 1.16 -5.27
CA THR A 157 -12.12 0.40 -6.38
C THR A 157 -10.60 0.40 -6.30
N THR A 158 -9.99 1.57 -6.04
CA THR A 158 -8.54 1.74 -5.84
C THR A 158 -8.02 0.86 -4.70
N SER A 159 -8.76 0.77 -3.59
CA SER A 159 -8.38 -0.11 -2.47
C SER A 159 -8.42 -1.59 -2.87
N GLY A 160 -9.38 -1.98 -3.73
CA GLY A 160 -9.47 -3.32 -4.30
C GLY A 160 -8.30 -3.66 -5.22
N GLU A 161 -7.90 -2.73 -6.09
CA GLU A 161 -6.75 -2.87 -6.99
C GLU A 161 -5.43 -3.03 -6.22
N LEU A 162 -5.22 -2.22 -5.17
CA LEU A 162 -4.06 -2.36 -4.30
C LEU A 162 -4.05 -3.72 -3.58
N MET A 163 -5.20 -4.22 -3.14
CA MET A 163 -5.30 -5.56 -2.54
C MET A 163 -4.95 -6.65 -3.54
N VAL A 164 -5.39 -6.51 -4.79
CA VAL A 164 -5.05 -7.38 -5.93
C VAL A 164 -3.54 -7.44 -6.14
N MET A 165 -2.86 -6.28 -6.20
CA MET A 165 -1.39 -6.22 -6.34
C MET A 165 -0.68 -7.00 -5.21
N VAL A 166 -1.11 -6.81 -3.96
CA VAL A 166 -0.53 -7.50 -2.80
C VAL A 166 -0.78 -9.00 -2.83
N VAL A 167 -1.99 -9.44 -3.20
CA VAL A 167 -2.35 -10.87 -3.29
C VAL A 167 -1.56 -11.56 -4.39
N LEU A 168 -1.44 -10.92 -5.56
CA LEU A 168 -0.70 -11.46 -6.71
C LEU A 168 0.80 -11.63 -6.39
N GLY A 169 1.40 -10.61 -5.79
CA GLY A 169 2.82 -10.61 -5.43
C GLY A 169 3.17 -11.48 -4.22
N GLY A 170 2.23 -11.59 -3.27
CA GLY A 170 2.32 -12.37 -2.04
C GLY A 170 2.35 -11.49 -0.79
N ALA A 171 1.32 -11.60 0.06
CA ALA A 171 1.17 -10.80 1.28
C ALA A 171 2.18 -11.10 2.41
N ALA A 172 3.09 -12.05 2.22
CA ALA A 172 4.04 -12.49 3.25
C ALA A 172 5.29 -11.60 3.34
N THR A 173 5.65 -10.87 2.28
CA THR A 173 6.85 -10.03 2.26
C THR A 173 6.59 -8.69 1.57
N PRO A 174 7.23 -7.59 2.02
CA PRO A 174 7.10 -6.29 1.35
C PRO A 174 7.66 -6.32 -0.08
N ALA A 175 8.69 -7.13 -0.35
CA ALA A 175 9.19 -7.37 -1.70
C ALA A 175 8.15 -8.07 -2.61
N GLY A 176 7.31 -8.92 -2.02
CA GLY A 176 6.15 -9.52 -2.67
C GLY A 176 5.19 -8.47 -3.21
N ALA A 177 4.81 -7.50 -2.38
CA ALA A 177 3.92 -6.41 -2.80
C ALA A 177 4.49 -5.60 -3.98
N VAL A 178 5.81 -5.32 -3.99
CA VAL A 178 6.46 -4.61 -5.10
C VAL A 178 6.45 -5.42 -6.40
N ALA A 179 6.76 -6.72 -6.32
CA ALA A 179 6.70 -7.60 -7.49
C ALA A 179 5.27 -7.71 -8.03
N GLY A 180 4.27 -7.80 -7.14
CA GLY A 180 2.86 -7.81 -7.51
C GLY A 180 2.41 -6.52 -8.20
N ALA A 181 2.80 -5.36 -7.66
CA ALA A 181 2.55 -4.07 -8.29
C ALA A 181 3.20 -3.96 -9.69
N ALA A 182 4.47 -4.36 -9.83
CA ALA A 182 5.16 -4.33 -11.12
C ALA A 182 4.48 -5.24 -12.17
N ILE A 183 4.08 -6.45 -11.78
CA ILE A 183 3.34 -7.37 -12.67
C ILE A 183 2.00 -6.77 -13.05
N MET A 184 1.27 -6.22 -12.07
CA MET A 184 -0.04 -5.64 -12.32
C MET A 184 0.02 -4.47 -13.29
N VAL A 185 0.98 -3.55 -13.11
CA VAL A 185 1.18 -2.39 -14.00
C VAL A 185 1.55 -2.84 -15.42
N VAL A 186 2.46 -3.82 -15.57
CA VAL A 186 2.80 -4.36 -16.89
C VAL A 186 1.60 -5.02 -17.55
N LEU A 187 0.80 -5.74 -16.77
CA LEU A 187 -0.39 -6.44 -17.27
C LEU A 187 -1.49 -5.46 -17.67
N GLU A 188 -1.71 -4.42 -16.88
CA GLU A 188 -2.63 -3.32 -17.18
C GLU A 188 -2.22 -2.59 -18.47
N GLU A 189 -0.94 -2.22 -18.62
CA GLU A 189 -0.41 -1.58 -19.83
C GLU A 189 -0.53 -2.48 -21.07
N MET A 190 -0.24 -3.79 -20.93
CA MET A 190 -0.34 -4.73 -22.04
C MET A 190 -1.79 -5.00 -22.45
N LEU A 191 -2.70 -5.25 -21.50
CA LEU A 191 -4.10 -5.53 -21.81
C LEU A 191 -4.84 -4.27 -22.26
N GLY A 192 -4.51 -3.11 -21.69
CA GLY A 192 -5.10 -1.82 -22.06
C GLY A 192 -4.86 -1.46 -23.53
N ARG A 193 -3.74 -1.91 -24.12
CA ARG A 193 -3.48 -1.76 -25.57
C ARG A 193 -4.39 -2.59 -26.47
N TRP A 194 -4.99 -3.66 -25.94
CA TRP A 194 -5.79 -4.61 -26.72
C TRP A 194 -7.28 -4.47 -26.45
N THR A 195 -7.69 -4.03 -25.25
CA THR A 195 -9.09 -3.97 -24.84
C THR A 195 -9.31 -2.85 -23.82
N GLU A 196 -10.28 -1.97 -24.09
CA GLU A 196 -10.70 -0.90 -23.16
C GLU A 196 -11.21 -1.45 -21.82
N HIS A 197 -11.79 -2.65 -21.82
CA HIS A 197 -12.33 -3.35 -20.65
C HIS A 197 -11.32 -4.32 -20.00
N TRP A 198 -10.04 -3.97 -19.98
CA TRP A 198 -8.94 -4.79 -19.42
C TRP A 198 -9.24 -5.36 -18.02
N ALA A 199 -9.95 -4.60 -17.16
CA ALA A 199 -10.38 -5.03 -15.84
C ALA A 199 -11.27 -6.29 -15.84
N ALA A 200 -12.07 -6.51 -16.89
CA ALA A 200 -12.93 -7.69 -17.03
C ALA A 200 -12.12 -8.99 -17.24
N ILE A 201 -10.96 -8.89 -17.90
CA ILE A 201 -10.06 -10.03 -18.15
C ILE A 201 -9.21 -10.32 -16.90
N LEU A 202 -8.86 -9.27 -16.15
CA LEU A 202 -8.05 -9.38 -14.95
C LEU A 202 -8.71 -10.15 -13.82
N GLY A 203 -10.01 -9.98 -13.60
CA GLY A 203 -10.73 -10.67 -12.52
C GLY A 203 -10.55 -12.21 -12.58
N PRO A 204 -10.89 -12.86 -13.71
CA PRO A 204 -10.65 -14.29 -13.90
C PRO A 204 -9.18 -14.69 -13.81
N MET A 205 -8.27 -13.92 -14.43
CA MET A 205 -6.82 -14.18 -14.35
C MET A 205 -6.32 -14.17 -12.91
N LEU A 206 -6.81 -13.24 -12.09
CA LEU A 206 -6.46 -13.13 -10.69
C LEU A 206 -6.99 -14.30 -9.86
N VAL A 207 -8.24 -14.71 -10.10
CA VAL A 207 -8.81 -15.90 -9.43
C VAL A 207 -7.97 -17.14 -9.75
N LEU A 208 -7.60 -17.32 -11.02
CA LEU A 208 -6.71 -18.42 -11.42
C LEU A 208 -5.34 -18.30 -10.74
N ALA A 209 -4.72 -17.12 -10.78
CA ALA A 209 -3.44 -16.87 -10.13
C ALA A 209 -3.48 -17.16 -8.62
N ALA A 210 -4.56 -16.76 -7.93
CA ALA A 210 -4.74 -17.01 -6.50
C ALA A 210 -4.94 -18.50 -6.18
N ILE A 211 -5.68 -19.24 -7.03
CA ILE A 211 -5.92 -20.68 -6.86
C ILE A 211 -4.63 -21.47 -7.08
N PHE A 212 -3.89 -21.18 -8.15
CA PHE A 212 -2.70 -21.93 -8.52
C PHE A 212 -1.45 -21.51 -7.73
N ASN A 213 -1.39 -20.28 -7.23
CA ASN A 213 -0.20 -19.70 -6.61
C ASN A 213 -0.45 -19.40 -5.11
N ARG A 214 -0.57 -20.44 -4.27
CA ARG A 214 -0.76 -20.37 -2.79
C ARG A 214 0.46 -19.79 -2.04
N GLY A 215 0.96 -18.64 -2.46
CA GLY A 215 2.13 -17.94 -1.90
C GLY A 215 2.55 -16.70 -2.68
N GLY A 216 1.83 -16.34 -3.76
CA GLY A 216 2.24 -15.29 -4.68
C GLY A 216 3.50 -15.65 -5.47
N VAL A 217 3.86 -14.80 -6.44
CA VAL A 217 5.04 -15.00 -7.30
C VAL A 217 6.32 -15.13 -6.48
N THR A 218 6.46 -14.36 -5.40
CA THR A 218 7.64 -14.40 -4.53
C THR A 218 7.72 -15.67 -3.68
N GLY A 219 6.59 -16.22 -3.23
CA GLY A 219 6.55 -17.48 -2.47
C GLY A 219 6.93 -18.70 -3.31
N THR A 220 6.64 -18.67 -4.61
CA THR A 220 7.04 -19.73 -5.57
C THR A 220 8.50 -19.59 -5.97
N PHE A 221 8.98 -18.37 -6.15
CA PHE A 221 10.40 -18.10 -6.40
C PHE A 221 11.28 -18.48 -5.19
N ALA A 222 10.87 -18.17 -3.96
CA ALA A 222 11.60 -18.57 -2.74
C ALA A 222 11.61 -20.10 -2.52
N ARG A 223 10.52 -20.80 -2.88
CA ARG A 223 10.45 -22.27 -2.84
C ARG A 223 11.34 -22.91 -3.93
N ALA A 224 11.39 -22.33 -5.13
CA ALA A 224 12.29 -22.78 -6.19
C ALA A 224 13.77 -22.55 -5.81
N TRP A 225 14.09 -21.36 -5.27
CA TRP A 225 15.44 -21.00 -4.85
C TRP A 225 15.96 -21.85 -3.68
N SER A 226 15.11 -22.16 -2.69
CA SER A 226 15.48 -23.03 -1.57
C SER A 226 15.69 -24.49 -1.98
N ARG A 227 14.99 -24.98 -3.02
CA ARG A 227 15.24 -26.31 -3.61
C ARG A 227 16.59 -26.38 -4.34
N ILE A 228 16.98 -25.31 -5.05
CA ILE A 228 18.29 -25.23 -5.72
C ILE A 228 19.41 -25.15 -4.68
N ARG A 229 19.24 -24.36 -3.61
CA ARG A 229 20.26 -24.20 -2.56
C ARG A 229 20.43 -25.43 -1.64
N ARG A 230 19.41 -26.30 -1.53
CA ARG A 230 19.51 -27.61 -0.84
C ARG A 230 20.18 -28.69 -1.69
N ARG A 231 20.34 -28.48 -3.01
CA ARG A 231 21.06 -29.39 -3.92
C ARG A 231 22.58 -29.17 -3.94
N GLY A 232 23.08 -28.14 -3.23
CA GLY A 232 24.50 -27.74 -3.22
C GLY A 232 25.19 -27.83 -1.87
N ARG A 233 24.68 -28.62 -0.91
CA ARG A 233 25.44 -29.00 0.29
C ARG A 233 25.77 -30.49 0.19
N PRO A 234 27.05 -30.88 0.03
CA PRO A 234 27.46 -32.28 0.18
C PRO A 234 27.16 -32.79 1.60
#